data_AF-A0A7Y6PV64-F1
#
_entry.id   AF-A0A7Y6PV64-F1
#
_cell.length_a   1.000
_cell.length_b   1.000
_cell.length_c   1.000
_cell.angle_alpha   90.00
_cell.angle_beta   90.00
_cell.angle_gamma   90.00
#
_symmetry.space_group_name_H-M   'P 1'
#
loop_
_entity.id
_entity.type
_entity.pdbx_description
1 polymer ?
#
loop_
_entity_poly.entity_id
_entity_poly.type
_entity_poly.pdbx_seq_one_letter_code
_entity_poly.pdbx_strand_id
1 'polypeptide(L)'
;MHVWTPPAYDPSTAGIVVYVHGYYTDVDRAWERHRLPEQFAASALNALFVACEAPAGPREQVQWTSLRELLDAVASHLDASLPQGRVVAVGHSGAHRTLSRWVAEESSRIETLVLLDAFYGDDTSLPGWLNASKDRRLINVAADTRRWAEQLHRLLPDTVLHDSFPSAGQLAGARDARILYVRSQFDHMTIVTGGVVIPLILRAARIPLVTETLSQL
;
A
#
# COMPACT_ATOMS: atom_id res chain seq x y z
N MET A 1 -11.37 -10.42 6.85
CA MET A 1 -10.98 -9.26 6.00
C MET A 1 -11.92 -8.12 6.33
N HIS A 2 -11.45 -6.89 6.20
CA HIS A 2 -12.24 -5.69 6.41
C HIS A 2 -12.31 -4.88 5.12
N VAL A 3 -13.45 -4.24 4.90
CA VAL A 3 -13.69 -3.38 3.74
C VAL A 3 -14.24 -2.05 4.23
N TRP A 4 -13.73 -0.95 3.69
CA TRP A 4 -14.14 0.39 4.07
C TRP A 4 -14.13 1.34 2.87
N THR A 5 -15.09 2.26 2.85
CA THR A 5 -15.18 3.34 1.87
C THR A 5 -15.35 4.68 2.59
N PRO A 6 -14.82 5.78 2.05
CA PRO A 6 -15.05 7.11 2.61
C PRO A 6 -16.52 7.55 2.40
N PRO A 7 -17.05 8.47 3.22
CA PRO A 7 -18.43 8.96 3.08
C PRO A 7 -18.77 9.56 1.70
N ALA A 8 -17.79 10.18 1.02
CA ALA A 8 -17.92 10.76 -0.32
C ALA A 8 -17.34 9.84 -1.43
N TYR A 9 -17.44 8.52 -1.24
CA TYR A 9 -16.97 7.52 -2.18
C TYR A 9 -17.75 7.56 -3.50
N ASP A 10 -17.03 7.62 -4.62
CA ASP A 10 -17.58 7.53 -5.97
C ASP A 10 -16.95 6.33 -6.70
N PRO A 11 -17.69 5.21 -6.88
CA PRO A 11 -17.15 4.00 -7.49
C PRO A 11 -16.73 4.18 -8.96
N SER A 12 -17.20 5.24 -9.65
CA SER A 12 -16.85 5.48 -11.06
C SER A 12 -15.43 6.01 -11.25
N THR A 13 -14.88 6.66 -10.22
CA THR A 13 -13.52 7.23 -10.22
C THR A 13 -12.60 6.63 -9.16
N ALA A 14 -13.14 5.75 -8.30
CA ALA A 14 -12.41 5.18 -7.19
C ALA A 14 -11.26 4.25 -7.62
N GLY A 15 -10.18 4.25 -6.84
CA GLY A 15 -9.18 3.19 -6.84
C GLY A 15 -9.51 2.07 -5.85
N ILE A 16 -8.62 1.09 -5.76
CA ILE A 16 -8.63 0.04 -4.74
C ILE A 16 -7.31 0.10 -3.98
N VAL A 17 -7.38 0.13 -2.64
CA VAL A 17 -6.21 0.02 -1.76
C VAL A 17 -6.32 -1.27 -0.97
N VAL A 18 -5.36 -2.18 -1.16
CA VAL A 18 -5.29 -3.44 -0.42
C VAL A 18 -4.15 -3.35 0.59
N TYR A 19 -4.46 -3.45 1.88
CA TYR A 19 -3.53 -3.47 2.99
C TYR A 19 -3.31 -4.90 3.50
N VAL A 20 -2.05 -5.28 3.63
CA VAL A 20 -1.59 -6.59 4.12
C VAL A 20 -0.76 -6.37 5.38
N HIS A 21 -1.14 -7.00 6.50
CA HIS A 21 -0.43 -6.85 7.77
C HIS A 21 0.84 -7.71 7.86
N GLY A 22 1.70 -7.39 8.84
CA GLY A 22 2.89 -8.15 9.17
C GLY A 22 2.63 -9.31 10.14
N TYR A 23 3.72 -9.86 10.70
CA TYR A 23 3.65 -10.94 11.70
C TYR A 23 3.13 -10.46 13.06
N TYR A 24 2.81 -11.43 13.91
CA TYR A 24 2.37 -11.30 15.30
C TYR A 24 1.03 -10.57 15.48
N THR A 25 0.23 -10.53 14.42
CA THR A 25 -1.13 -10.01 14.39
C THR A 25 -1.97 -10.82 13.40
N ASP A 26 -3.28 -10.69 13.50
CA ASP A 26 -4.27 -11.09 12.50
C ASP A 26 -4.88 -9.81 11.90
N VAL A 27 -5.75 -9.96 10.89
CA VAL A 27 -6.35 -8.81 10.19
C VAL A 27 -7.24 -7.97 11.11
N ASP A 28 -7.93 -8.58 12.07
CA ASP A 28 -8.84 -7.88 12.98
C ASP A 28 -8.06 -7.01 13.96
N ARG A 29 -7.00 -7.55 14.56
CA ARG A 29 -6.10 -6.79 15.42
C ARG A 29 -5.33 -5.74 14.65
N ALA A 30 -4.92 -6.01 13.42
CA ALA A 30 -4.26 -5.02 12.58
C ALA A 30 -5.21 -3.86 12.26
N TRP A 31 -6.47 -4.16 11.92
CA TRP A 31 -7.51 -3.17 11.67
C TRP A 31 -7.65 -2.16 12.81
N GLU A 32 -7.74 -2.68 14.04
CA GLU A 32 -7.88 -1.86 15.25
C GLU A 32 -6.57 -1.18 15.65
N ARG A 33 -5.48 -1.93 15.81
CA ARG A 33 -4.22 -1.43 16.40
C ARG A 33 -3.43 -0.56 15.45
N HIS A 34 -3.53 -0.81 14.15
CA HIS A 34 -2.97 0.07 13.14
C HIS A 34 -3.93 1.21 12.81
N ARG A 35 -5.12 1.28 13.43
CA ARG A 35 -6.08 2.38 13.25
C ARG A 35 -6.37 2.61 11.77
N LEU A 36 -6.62 1.50 11.05
CA LEU A 36 -6.73 1.51 9.60
C LEU A 36 -7.89 2.39 9.12
N PRO A 37 -9.11 2.33 9.71
CA PRO A 37 -10.19 3.25 9.35
C PRO A 37 -9.81 4.73 9.46
N GLU A 38 -9.17 5.13 10.56
CA GLU A 38 -8.78 6.52 10.79
C GLU A 38 -7.69 6.96 9.82
N GLN A 39 -6.73 6.09 9.55
CA GLN A 39 -5.66 6.39 8.59
C GLN A 39 -6.17 6.41 7.14
N PHE A 40 -7.12 5.56 6.78
CA PHE A 40 -7.78 5.59 5.46
C PHE A 40 -8.62 6.85 5.30
N ALA A 41 -9.40 7.23 6.30
CA ALA A 41 -10.13 8.49 6.31
C ALA A 41 -9.20 9.70 6.18
N ALA A 42 -8.11 9.74 6.95
CA ALA A 42 -7.13 10.82 6.88
C ALA A 42 -6.40 10.90 5.53
N SER A 43 -6.34 9.80 4.75
CA SER A 43 -5.74 9.83 3.41
C SER A 43 -6.54 10.69 2.42
N ALA A 44 -7.85 10.85 2.64
CA ALA A 44 -8.81 11.53 1.77
C ALA A 44 -8.85 10.96 0.33
N LEU A 45 -8.40 9.72 0.11
CA LEU A 45 -8.51 9.09 -1.21
C LEU A 45 -9.95 8.65 -1.49
N ASN A 46 -10.40 8.83 -2.74
CA ASN A 46 -11.57 8.13 -3.26
C ASN A 46 -11.17 6.69 -3.60
N ALA A 47 -11.27 5.78 -2.62
CA ALA A 47 -10.91 4.39 -2.81
C ALA A 47 -11.80 3.42 -2.04
N LEU A 48 -11.91 2.21 -2.57
CA LEU A 48 -12.30 1.03 -1.80
C LEU A 48 -11.07 0.53 -1.05
N PHE A 49 -11.12 0.58 0.27
CA PHE A 49 -10.04 0.08 1.13
C PHE A 49 -10.35 -1.33 1.59
N VAL A 50 -9.38 -2.22 1.45
CA VAL A 50 -9.47 -3.63 1.83
C VAL A 50 -8.30 -3.95 2.74
N ALA A 51 -8.55 -4.46 3.94
CA ALA A 51 -7.51 -5.09 4.76
C ALA A 51 -7.74 -6.61 4.77
N CYS A 52 -6.71 -7.38 4.43
CA CYS A 52 -6.82 -8.84 4.33
C CYS A 52 -5.90 -9.56 5.30
N GLU A 53 -6.25 -10.82 5.60
CA GLU A 53 -5.44 -11.72 6.41
C GLU A 53 -4.10 -12.03 5.73
N ALA A 54 -3.06 -12.21 6.53
CA ALA A 54 -1.71 -12.56 6.12
C ALA A 54 -1.12 -13.57 7.11
N PRO A 55 -0.01 -14.24 6.78
CA PRO A 55 0.64 -15.10 7.76
C PRO A 55 0.92 -14.32 9.05
N ALA A 56 0.48 -14.81 10.21
CA ALA A 56 0.80 -14.20 11.50
C ALA A 56 2.22 -14.55 11.96
N GLY A 57 2.92 -15.44 11.26
CA GLY A 57 4.31 -15.80 11.55
C GLY A 57 5.05 -16.36 10.34
N PRO A 58 6.38 -16.51 10.46
CA PRO A 58 7.24 -16.93 9.34
C PRO A 58 6.98 -18.36 8.85
N ARG A 59 6.36 -19.21 9.68
CA ARG A 59 6.03 -20.60 9.34
C ARG A 59 4.62 -20.78 8.81
N GLU A 60 3.77 -19.76 8.93
CA GLU A 60 2.40 -19.84 8.46
C GLU A 60 2.33 -19.67 6.94
N GLN A 61 1.30 -20.25 6.34
CA GLN A 61 1.08 -20.13 4.90
C GLN A 61 0.47 -18.77 4.56
N VAL A 62 0.79 -18.29 3.35
CA VAL A 62 0.11 -17.12 2.76
C VAL A 62 -1.36 -17.47 2.56
N GLN A 63 -2.26 -16.68 3.16
CA GLN A 63 -3.70 -16.93 3.13
C GLN A 63 -4.32 -16.54 1.80
N TRP A 64 -3.99 -15.34 1.29
CA TRP A 64 -4.41 -14.86 -0.02
C TRP A 64 -3.29 -15.04 -1.03
N THR A 65 -3.19 -16.22 -1.61
CA THR A 65 -2.17 -16.51 -2.63
C THR A 65 -2.42 -15.76 -3.94
N SER A 66 -3.68 -15.38 -4.18
CA SER A 66 -4.12 -14.62 -5.35
C SER A 66 -4.81 -13.31 -4.95
N LEU A 67 -4.36 -12.21 -5.54
CA LEU A 67 -5.03 -10.91 -5.45
C LEU A 67 -6.39 -10.94 -6.16
N ARG A 68 -6.50 -11.72 -7.25
CA ARG A 68 -7.78 -12.02 -7.91
C ARG A 68 -8.79 -12.63 -6.96
N GLU A 69 -8.45 -13.74 -6.33
CA GLU A 69 -9.37 -14.43 -5.42
C GLU A 69 -9.77 -13.54 -4.23
N LEU A 70 -8.84 -12.74 -3.69
CA LEU A 70 -9.16 -11.76 -2.66
C LEU A 70 -10.20 -10.74 -3.15
N LEU A 71 -9.97 -10.13 -4.31
CA LEU A 71 -10.88 -9.11 -4.82
C LEU A 71 -12.22 -9.71 -5.26
N ASP A 72 -12.26 -10.93 -5.77
CA ASP A 72 -13.51 -11.64 -6.08
C ASP A 72 -14.30 -11.93 -4.78
N ALA A 73 -13.61 -12.29 -3.69
CA ALA A 73 -14.23 -12.46 -2.38
C ALA A 73 -14.74 -11.13 -1.79
N VAL A 74 -14.05 -10.01 -2.04
CA VAL A 74 -14.58 -8.67 -1.68
C VAL A 74 -15.83 -8.37 -2.50
N ALA A 75 -15.79 -8.59 -3.82
CA ALA A 75 -16.90 -8.30 -4.72
C ALA A 75 -18.18 -9.07 -4.35
N SER A 76 -18.06 -10.30 -3.85
CA SER A 76 -19.22 -11.10 -3.44
C SER A 76 -19.93 -10.58 -2.19
N HIS A 77 -19.32 -9.66 -1.46
CA HIS A 77 -19.87 -9.02 -0.26
C HIS A 77 -20.22 -7.54 -0.46
N LEU A 78 -20.08 -7.02 -1.69
CA LEU A 78 -20.47 -5.67 -2.04
C LEU A 78 -21.81 -5.68 -2.77
N ASP A 79 -22.68 -4.71 -2.44
CA ASP A 79 -23.92 -4.45 -3.18
C ASP A 79 -23.66 -3.79 -4.56
N ALA A 80 -22.40 -3.49 -4.87
CA ALA A 80 -21.96 -2.81 -6.08
C ALA A 80 -20.71 -3.49 -6.67
N SER A 81 -20.47 -3.25 -7.96
CA SER A 81 -19.25 -3.74 -8.62
C SER A 81 -17.99 -3.10 -8.04
N LEU A 82 -16.88 -3.84 -8.09
CA LEU A 82 -15.57 -3.29 -7.76
C LEU A 82 -15.22 -2.08 -8.67
N PRO A 83 -14.56 -1.06 -8.11
CA PRO A 83 -13.99 0.01 -8.92
C PRO A 83 -13.06 -0.54 -10.00
N GLN A 84 -13.06 0.12 -11.15
CA GLN A 84 -12.16 -0.19 -12.26
C GLN A 84 -10.88 0.66 -12.24
N GLY A 85 -10.70 1.49 -11.21
CA GLY A 85 -9.53 2.35 -11.06
C GLY A 85 -8.26 1.61 -10.62
N ARG A 86 -7.25 2.39 -10.25
CA ARG A 86 -5.90 1.91 -9.92
C ARG A 86 -5.92 0.99 -8.69
N VAL A 87 -5.15 -0.10 -8.73
CA VAL A 87 -4.94 -0.96 -7.57
C VAL A 87 -3.60 -0.65 -6.92
N VAL A 88 -3.66 -0.32 -5.63
CA VAL A 88 -2.51 -0.05 -4.77
C VAL A 88 -2.40 -1.18 -3.75
N ALA A 89 -1.31 -1.93 -3.79
CA ALA A 89 -1.02 -2.94 -2.77
C ALA A 89 -0.05 -2.35 -1.73
N VAL A 90 -0.45 -2.38 -0.46
CA VAL A 90 0.30 -1.86 0.69
C VAL A 90 0.59 -3.02 1.62
N GLY A 91 1.83 -3.21 2.03
CA GLY A 91 2.19 -4.26 2.97
C GLY A 91 3.23 -3.83 3.97
N HIS A 92 3.06 -4.28 5.20
CA HIS A 92 3.98 -4.04 6.30
C HIS A 92 4.73 -5.31 6.72
N SER A 93 6.04 -5.20 6.93
CA SER A 93 6.84 -6.27 7.54
C SER A 93 6.68 -7.65 6.88
N GLY A 94 6.11 -8.63 7.59
CA GLY A 94 5.82 -9.99 7.11
C GLY A 94 4.92 -10.07 5.86
N ALA A 95 4.19 -9.00 5.54
CA ALA A 95 3.37 -8.89 4.34
C ALA A 95 4.13 -9.12 3.02
N HIS A 96 5.46 -8.92 3.02
CA HIS A 96 6.31 -9.14 1.85
C HIS A 96 6.07 -10.51 1.22
N ARG A 97 5.80 -11.56 2.00
CA ARG A 97 5.55 -12.91 1.47
C ARG A 97 4.31 -12.97 0.59
N THR A 98 3.25 -12.27 0.99
CA THR A 98 2.02 -12.16 0.20
C THR A 98 2.26 -11.26 -1.01
N LEU A 99 2.89 -10.10 -0.81
CA LEU A 99 3.12 -9.13 -1.87
C LEU A 99 4.05 -9.64 -2.97
N SER A 100 5.19 -10.24 -2.63
CA SER A 100 6.13 -10.81 -3.60
C SER A 100 5.47 -11.87 -4.47
N ARG A 101 4.55 -12.66 -3.88
CA ARG A 101 3.76 -13.61 -4.65
C ARG A 101 2.81 -12.93 -5.63
N TRP A 102 2.05 -11.91 -5.20
CA TRP A 102 1.18 -11.17 -6.10
C TRP A 102 1.96 -10.44 -7.20
N VAL A 103 3.13 -9.88 -6.88
CA VAL A 103 4.02 -9.24 -7.84
C VAL A 103 4.52 -10.24 -8.89
N ALA A 104 4.84 -11.47 -8.48
CA ALA A 104 5.29 -12.53 -9.38
C ALA A 104 4.15 -13.11 -10.25
N GLU A 105 2.99 -13.40 -9.66
CA GLU A 105 1.90 -14.16 -10.29
C GLU A 105 0.83 -13.26 -10.95
N GLU A 106 0.62 -12.05 -10.43
CA GLU A 106 -0.47 -11.13 -10.84
C GLU A 106 0.04 -9.71 -11.13
N SER A 107 1.27 -9.65 -11.64
CA SER A 107 2.03 -8.42 -11.89
C SER A 107 1.24 -7.30 -12.59
N SER A 108 0.33 -7.63 -13.51
CA SER A 108 -0.43 -6.67 -14.33
C SER A 108 -1.53 -5.95 -13.58
N ARG A 109 -1.99 -6.49 -12.44
CA ARG A 109 -3.10 -5.91 -11.69
C ARG A 109 -2.64 -4.88 -10.65
N ILE A 110 -1.42 -5.04 -10.12
CA ILE A 110 -0.84 -4.09 -9.15
C ILE A 110 -0.15 -2.97 -9.92
N GLU A 111 -0.67 -1.76 -9.74
CA GLU A 111 -0.12 -0.58 -10.39
C GLU A 111 0.84 0.18 -9.47
N THR A 112 0.48 0.32 -8.19
CA THR A 112 1.40 0.85 -7.17
C THR A 112 1.64 -0.20 -6.09
N LEU A 113 2.91 -0.46 -5.81
CA LEU A 113 3.35 -1.27 -4.68
C LEU A 113 3.91 -0.35 -3.60
N VAL A 114 3.38 -0.44 -2.39
CA VAL A 114 3.88 0.27 -1.21
C VAL A 114 4.42 -0.74 -0.20
N LEU A 115 5.72 -0.66 0.05
CA LEU A 115 6.42 -1.46 1.04
C LEU A 115 6.65 -0.61 2.28
N LEU A 116 6.00 -0.98 3.39
CA LEU A 116 6.16 -0.36 4.70
C LEU A 116 7.10 -1.21 5.54
N ASP A 117 8.39 -0.92 5.46
CA ASP A 117 9.46 -1.68 6.10
C ASP A 117 9.38 -3.19 5.79
N ALA A 118 9.16 -3.48 4.51
CA ALA A 118 8.76 -4.79 4.00
C ALA A 118 9.64 -5.30 2.85
N PHE A 119 10.85 -4.75 2.66
CA PHE A 119 11.76 -5.21 1.60
C PHE A 119 13.00 -5.90 2.17
N TYR A 120 13.08 -7.23 2.05
CA TYR A 120 14.13 -8.06 2.66
C TYR A 120 15.24 -8.48 1.68
N GLY A 121 15.23 -7.96 0.45
CA GLY A 121 16.29 -8.16 -0.54
C GLY A 121 16.28 -9.51 -1.28
N ASP A 122 15.35 -10.39 -0.97
CA ASP A 122 15.16 -11.71 -1.60
C ASP A 122 14.11 -11.70 -2.71
N ASP A 123 13.35 -10.61 -2.85
CA ASP A 123 12.36 -10.46 -3.93
C ASP A 123 13.03 -10.14 -5.27
N THR A 124 13.29 -11.20 -6.04
CA THR A 124 13.85 -11.11 -7.40
C THR A 124 12.81 -10.69 -8.45
N SER A 125 11.52 -10.71 -8.11
CA SER A 125 10.44 -10.37 -9.03
C SER A 125 10.23 -8.86 -9.18
N LEU A 126 10.54 -8.09 -8.13
CA LEU A 126 10.27 -6.65 -8.07
C LEU A 126 10.91 -5.84 -9.21
N PRO A 127 12.20 -6.00 -9.59
CA PRO A 127 12.76 -5.28 -10.72
C PRO A 127 12.10 -5.65 -12.05
N GLY A 128 11.76 -6.94 -12.25
CA GLY A 128 11.05 -7.41 -13.43
C GLY A 128 9.64 -6.82 -13.51
N TRP A 129 8.93 -6.78 -12.38
CA TRP A 129 7.64 -6.11 -12.28
C TRP A 129 7.77 -4.64 -12.65
N LEU A 130 8.66 -3.90 -12.01
CA LEU A 130 8.82 -2.48 -12.27
C LEU A 130 9.18 -2.23 -13.75
N ASN A 131 10.03 -3.04 -14.37
CA ASN A 131 10.45 -2.84 -15.76
C ASN A 131 9.40 -3.19 -16.81
N ALA A 132 8.41 -4.04 -16.49
CA ALA A 132 7.41 -4.44 -17.49
C ALA A 132 6.41 -3.34 -17.86
N SER A 133 6.30 -2.26 -17.08
CA SER A 133 5.48 -1.08 -17.44
C SER A 133 6.00 0.21 -16.79
N LYS A 134 5.94 1.31 -17.53
CA LYS A 134 6.25 2.65 -17.00
C LYS A 134 5.16 3.18 -16.07
N ASP A 135 3.97 2.61 -16.12
CA ASP A 135 2.86 2.96 -15.23
C ASP A 135 3.00 2.33 -13.84
N ARG A 136 3.82 1.27 -13.70
CA ARG A 136 4.10 0.64 -12.41
C ARG A 136 4.96 1.55 -11.53
N ARG A 137 4.55 1.67 -10.27
CA ARG A 137 5.09 2.62 -9.31
C ARG A 137 5.46 1.95 -7.99
N LEU A 138 6.68 2.20 -7.52
CA LEU A 138 7.16 1.70 -6.23
C LEU A 138 7.22 2.84 -5.20
N ILE A 139 6.60 2.66 -4.04
CA ILE A 139 6.91 3.42 -2.83
C ILE A 139 7.54 2.47 -1.83
N ASN A 140 8.80 2.71 -1.48
CA ASN A 140 9.50 1.93 -0.47
C ASN A 140 9.78 2.82 0.74
N VAL A 141 9.20 2.48 1.89
CA VAL A 141 9.50 3.11 3.18
C VAL A 141 10.34 2.11 3.96
N ALA A 142 11.54 2.49 4.39
CA ALA A 142 12.40 1.59 5.15
C ALA A 142 12.87 2.21 6.48
N ALA A 143 12.75 1.41 7.54
CA ALA A 143 13.36 1.60 8.85
C ALA A 143 14.36 0.46 9.11
N ASP A 144 13.90 -0.69 9.60
CA ASP A 144 14.76 -1.83 9.91
C ASP A 144 15.26 -2.52 8.64
N THR A 145 14.50 -2.46 7.55
CA THR A 145 14.89 -3.04 6.26
C THR A 145 15.78 -2.14 5.40
N ARG A 146 16.26 -1.02 5.96
CA ARG A 146 17.02 0.02 5.23
C ARG A 146 18.20 -0.53 4.43
N ARG A 147 18.98 -1.46 4.99
CA ARG A 147 20.17 -2.00 4.31
C ARG A 147 19.85 -2.63 2.95
N TRP A 148 18.71 -3.31 2.84
CA TRP A 148 18.27 -3.97 1.61
C TRP A 148 17.61 -2.97 0.67
N ALA A 149 16.81 -2.05 1.22
CA ALA A 149 16.24 -0.96 0.43
C ALA A 149 17.34 -0.14 -0.27
N GLU A 150 18.43 0.20 0.43
CA GLU A 150 19.56 0.91 -0.17
C GLU A 150 20.27 0.12 -1.27
N GLN A 151 20.35 -1.20 -1.15
CA GLN A 151 20.90 -2.06 -2.21
C GLN A 151 20.02 -2.02 -3.46
N LEU A 152 18.70 -2.17 -3.29
CA LEU A 152 17.73 -2.08 -4.38
C LEU A 152 17.80 -0.71 -5.07
N HIS A 153 17.72 0.38 -4.32
CA HIS A 153 17.60 1.72 -4.89
C HIS A 153 18.88 2.21 -5.58
N ARG A 154 20.06 1.65 -5.25
CA ARG A 154 21.28 1.86 -6.06
C ARG A 154 21.17 1.31 -7.49
N LEU A 155 20.32 0.30 -7.69
CA LEU A 155 20.06 -0.33 -9.00
C LEU A 155 18.88 0.31 -9.74
N LEU A 156 18.15 1.23 -9.11
CA LEU A 156 16.97 1.90 -9.64
C LEU A 156 17.27 3.41 -9.82
N PRO A 157 17.90 3.83 -10.94
CA PRO A 157 18.41 5.19 -11.10
C PRO A 157 17.33 6.28 -11.09
N ASP A 158 16.07 5.94 -11.38
CA ASP A 158 14.93 6.87 -11.32
C ASP A 158 14.38 7.08 -9.89
N THR A 159 15.09 6.61 -8.86
CA THR A 159 14.65 6.74 -7.45
C THR A 159 14.71 8.19 -6.99
N VAL A 160 13.57 8.71 -6.55
CA VAL A 160 13.48 9.92 -5.73
C VAL A 160 13.62 9.49 -4.27
N LEU A 161 14.73 9.88 -3.65
CA LEU A 161 15.02 9.60 -2.24
C LEU A 161 14.59 10.77 -1.36
N HIS A 162 13.92 10.45 -0.25
CA HIS A 162 13.72 11.34 0.88
C HIS A 162 14.34 10.73 2.15
N ASP A 163 15.15 11.52 2.87
CA ASP A 163 15.80 11.11 4.14
C ASP A 163 14.85 11.09 5.35
N SER A 164 13.60 11.53 5.16
CA SER A 164 12.49 11.50 6.11
C SER A 164 11.18 11.64 5.35
N PHE A 165 10.04 11.42 6.00
CA PHE A 165 8.74 11.64 5.35
C PHE A 165 8.61 13.08 4.80
N PRO A 166 8.17 13.24 3.53
CA PRO A 166 8.07 14.56 2.90
C PRO A 166 7.07 15.45 3.64
N SER A 167 7.43 16.72 3.82
CA SER A 167 6.49 17.75 4.28
C SER A 167 5.36 17.96 3.26
N ALA A 168 4.29 18.66 3.66
CA ALA A 168 3.16 18.94 2.78
C ALA A 168 3.57 19.58 1.43
N GLY A 169 4.55 20.50 1.44
CA GLY A 169 5.07 21.14 0.22
C GLY A 169 5.90 20.22 -0.68
N GLN A 170 6.39 19.09 -0.16
CA GLN A 170 7.18 18.10 -0.90
C GLN A 170 6.32 16.95 -1.44
N LEU A 171 5.06 16.84 -1.02
CA LEU A 171 4.16 15.75 -1.43
C LEU A 171 3.90 15.72 -2.93
N ALA A 172 3.88 16.89 -3.61
CA ALA A 172 3.71 16.95 -5.05
C ALA A 172 4.83 16.18 -5.78
N GLY A 173 6.10 16.49 -5.47
CA GLY A 173 7.23 15.78 -6.04
C GLY A 173 7.25 14.28 -5.69
N ALA A 174 6.87 13.93 -4.46
CA ALA A 174 6.74 12.53 -4.05
C ALA A 174 5.63 11.77 -4.81
N ARG A 175 4.52 12.45 -5.14
CA ARG A 175 3.43 11.91 -5.97
C ARG A 175 3.86 11.73 -7.42
N ASP A 176 4.71 12.61 -7.94
CA ASP A 176 5.24 12.56 -9.31
C ASP A 176 6.38 11.54 -9.50
N ALA A 177 7.03 11.14 -8.41
CA ALA A 177 8.04 10.07 -8.44
C ALA A 177 7.42 8.72 -8.83
N ARG A 178 7.97 8.07 -9.86
CA ARG A 178 7.64 6.67 -10.19
C ARG A 178 8.26 5.67 -9.22
N ILE A 179 9.43 5.99 -8.68
CA ILE A 179 10.12 5.21 -7.67
C ILE A 179 10.41 6.17 -6.53
N LEU A 180 9.68 6.03 -5.42
CA LEU A 180 9.84 6.82 -4.22
C LEU A 180 10.49 5.95 -3.16
N TYR A 181 11.63 6.40 -2.62
CA TYR A 181 12.27 5.78 -1.47
C TYR A 181 12.28 6.75 -0.30
N VAL A 182 11.73 6.35 0.84
CA VAL A 182 11.73 7.12 2.08
C VAL A 182 12.52 6.36 3.14
N ARG A 183 13.56 7.01 3.68
CA ARG A 183 14.19 6.57 4.92
C ARG A 183 13.31 7.06 6.06
N SER A 184 12.67 6.14 6.76
CA SER A 184 11.71 6.48 7.82
C SER A 184 12.45 6.99 9.05
N GLN A 185 11.98 8.11 9.61
CA GLN A 185 12.31 8.54 10.97
C GLN A 185 11.49 7.82 12.05
N PHE A 186 10.45 7.08 11.65
CA PHE A 186 9.63 6.26 12.53
C PHE A 186 10.15 4.82 12.55
N ASP A 187 10.09 4.18 13.71
CA ASP A 187 10.45 2.77 13.86
C ASP A 187 9.48 1.83 13.12
N HIS A 188 9.86 0.56 13.06
CA HIS A 188 9.15 -0.52 12.39
C HIS A 188 7.64 -0.54 12.64
N MET A 189 7.20 -0.38 13.89
CA MET A 189 5.78 -0.45 14.25
C MET A 189 5.11 0.90 14.14
N THR A 190 5.79 1.99 14.50
CA THR A 190 5.25 3.36 14.42
C THR A 190 4.88 3.75 12.99
N ILE A 191 5.52 3.16 11.98
CA ILE A 191 5.13 3.29 10.55
C ILE A 191 3.66 2.89 10.30
N VAL A 192 3.09 1.95 11.06
CA VAL A 192 1.70 1.52 10.85
C VAL A 192 0.77 1.89 12.00
N THR A 193 1.28 2.12 13.21
CA THR A 193 0.45 2.45 14.38
C THR A 193 0.39 3.96 14.66
N GLY A 194 1.33 4.75 14.15
CA GLY A 194 1.51 6.15 14.52
C GLY A 194 0.46 7.11 13.95
N GLY A 195 -0.40 6.68 13.01
CA GLY A 195 -1.47 7.51 12.46
C GLY A 195 -1.03 8.54 11.42
N VAL A 196 0.25 8.59 11.05
CA VAL A 196 0.83 9.63 10.19
C VAL A 196 1.27 9.08 8.83
N VAL A 197 1.93 7.94 8.83
CA VAL A 197 2.64 7.43 7.65
C VAL A 197 1.68 6.89 6.59
N ILE A 198 0.72 6.04 6.95
CA ILE A 198 -0.23 5.45 5.99
C ILE A 198 -1.02 6.55 5.24
N PRO A 199 -1.61 7.57 5.90
CA PRO A 199 -2.28 8.66 5.19
C PRO A 199 -1.37 9.38 4.20
N LEU A 200 -0.12 9.64 4.60
CA LEU A 200 0.84 10.41 3.83
C LEU A 200 1.30 9.65 2.57
N ILE A 201 1.67 8.37 2.70
CA ILE A 201 2.06 7.56 1.54
C ILE A 201 0.88 7.32 0.60
N LEU A 202 -0.33 7.20 1.13
CA LEU A 202 -1.54 7.02 0.32
C LEU A 202 -1.84 8.26 -0.51
N ARG A 203 -1.66 9.46 0.05
CA ARG A 203 -1.75 10.71 -0.73
C ARG A 203 -0.72 10.79 -1.86
N ALA A 204 0.40 10.09 -1.75
CA ALA A 204 1.36 9.94 -2.84
C ALA A 204 0.95 8.85 -3.87
N ALA A 205 0.00 7.96 -3.58
CA ALA A 205 -0.35 6.76 -4.37
C ALA A 205 -1.20 7.01 -5.65
N ARG A 206 -1.29 8.26 -6.13
CA ARG A 206 -1.94 8.65 -7.41
C ARG A 206 -3.41 8.26 -7.57
N ILE A 207 -4.10 7.85 -6.51
CA ILE A 207 -5.56 7.76 -6.50
C ILE A 207 -6.15 9.19 -6.39
N PRO A 208 -7.30 9.48 -7.04
CA PRO A 208 -8.04 10.72 -6.83
C PRO A 208 -8.41 10.94 -5.36
N LEU A 209 -8.50 12.20 -4.95
CA LEU A 209 -9.07 12.53 -3.64
C LEU A 209 -10.59 12.49 -3.72
N VAL A 210 -11.26 12.22 -2.60
CA VAL A 210 -12.70 12.51 -2.51
C VAL A 210 -12.89 14.01 -2.73
N THR A 211 -13.81 14.37 -3.62
CA THR A 211 -14.21 15.77 -3.75
C THR A 211 -15.15 16.03 -2.60
N GLU A 212 -14.74 16.83 -1.60
CA GLU A 212 -15.72 17.38 -0.67
C GLU A 212 -16.71 18.17 -1.52
N THR A 213 -17.94 17.68 -1.62
CA THR A 213 -19.03 18.50 -2.11
C THR A 213 -19.20 19.58 -1.05
N LEU A 214 -18.57 20.74 -1.24
CA LEU A 214 -18.93 21.97 -0.54
C LEU A 214 -20.36 22.31 -0.95
N SER A 215 -21.32 21.64 -0.32
CA SER A 215 -22.73 21.81 -0.56
C SER A 215 -23.46 21.42 0.72
N GLN A 216 -23.94 22.47 1.41
CA GLN A 216 -24.93 22.48 2.50
C GLN A 216 -24.38 22.46 3.93
N LEU A 217 -23.78 23.60 4.31
CA LEU A 217 -24.21 24.32 5.52
C LEU A 217 -24.73 25.70 5.08
#